data_AF-A0A9X9WL93-F1
#
_entry.id   AF-A0A9X9WL93-F1
#
_cell.length_a   1.000
_cell.length_b   1.000
_cell.length_c   1.000
_cell.angle_alpha   90.00
_cell.angle_beta   90.00
_cell.angle_gamma   90.00
#
_symmetry.space_group_name_H-M   'P 1'
#
loop_
_entity.id
_entity.type
_entity.pdbx_description
1 polymer ?
#
loop_
_entity_poly.entity_id
_entity_poly.type
_entity_poly.pdbx_seq_one_letter_code
_entity_poly.pdbx_strand_id
1 'polypeptide(L)'
;MESDRPFREWPLEQLAEQAMLHRADARVLAGLAAEAARRPGVRAKAVHARIRQMQDGAGPLAGAGVPELREMLAAAAGEIARLRARLAAVTAEEAGAGPHRRVYLTPDAPAWLIAEVRRAFRRRYHPDSQPDPSRRTRAEEVFKRAEAVFMAIERTKQL
;
A
#
# COMPACT_ATOMS: atom_id res chain seq x y z
N MET A 1 -5.18 -33.99 22.89
CA MET A 1 -4.89 -33.22 21.66
C MET A 1 -6.18 -33.08 20.90
N GLU A 2 -6.89 -31.97 21.10
CA GLU A 2 -8.14 -31.71 20.39
C GLU A 2 -7.80 -31.52 18.92
N SER A 3 -8.26 -32.44 18.06
CA SER A 3 -8.02 -32.37 16.62
C SER A 3 -8.57 -31.04 16.12
N ASP A 4 -7.70 -30.18 15.60
CA ASP A 4 -8.06 -28.88 15.04
C ASP A 4 -9.13 -29.09 13.94
N ARG A 5 -10.37 -28.75 14.28
CA ARG A 5 -11.56 -28.91 13.43
C ARG A 5 -12.13 -27.52 13.18
N PRO A 6 -11.56 -26.76 12.23
CA PRO A 6 -11.86 -25.33 12.06
C PRO A 6 -13.33 -25.04 11.71
N PHE A 7 -14.09 -26.05 11.27
CA PHE A 7 -15.49 -25.91 10.84
C PHE A 7 -16.49 -26.65 11.74
N ARG A 8 -16.05 -27.18 12.89
CA ARG A 8 -16.89 -27.98 13.79
C ARG A 8 -18.15 -27.23 14.23
N GLU A 9 -18.00 -25.94 14.51
CA GLU A 9 -19.06 -25.10 15.07
C GLU A 9 -20.02 -24.55 14.02
N TRP A 10 -19.68 -24.67 12.73
CA TRP A 10 -20.48 -24.07 11.66
C TRP A 10 -21.71 -24.93 11.34
N PRO A 11 -22.92 -24.39 11.17
CA PRO A 11 -24.08 -25.15 10.70
C PRO A 11 -23.90 -25.64 9.25
N LEU A 12 -24.70 -26.63 8.83
CA LEU A 12 -24.60 -27.25 7.49
C LEU A 12 -24.81 -26.23 6.37
N GLU A 13 -25.69 -25.26 6.60
CA GLU A 13 -26.02 -24.17 5.69
C GLU A 13 -24.79 -23.29 5.45
N GLN A 14 -24.05 -22.98 6.53
CA GLN A 14 -22.82 -22.19 6.45
C GLN A 14 -21.71 -22.98 5.74
N LEU A 15 -21.61 -24.30 5.93
CA LEU A 15 -20.67 -25.13 5.15
C LEU A 15 -20.98 -25.07 3.65
N ALA A 16 -22.25 -25.12 3.27
CA ALA A 16 -22.68 -25.07 1.88
C ALA A 16 -22.46 -23.70 1.23
N GLU A 17 -22.76 -22.62 1.96
CA GLU A 17 -22.51 -21.24 1.51
C GLU A 17 -21.02 -21.00 1.27
N GLN A 18 -20.17 -21.43 2.20
CA GLN A 18 -18.73 -21.24 2.10
C GLN A 18 -18.13 -22.08 0.97
N ALA A 19 -18.67 -23.27 0.71
CA ALA A 19 -18.27 -24.04 -0.46
C ALA A 19 -18.60 -23.32 -1.80
N MET A 20 -19.72 -22.60 -1.86
CA MET A 20 -20.09 -21.82 -3.05
C MET A 20 -19.15 -20.62 -3.26
N LEU A 21 -18.81 -19.90 -2.19
CA LEU A 21 -17.88 -18.77 -2.23
C LEU A 21 -16.46 -19.20 -2.64
N HIS A 22 -16.05 -20.39 -2.20
CA HIS A 22 -14.71 -20.94 -2.42
C HIS A 22 -14.69 -22.08 -3.45
N ARG A 23 -15.57 -22.02 -4.46
CA ARG A 23 -15.73 -23.08 -5.48
C ARG A 23 -14.46 -23.48 -6.24
N ALA A 24 -13.42 -22.63 -6.23
CA ALA A 24 -12.14 -22.87 -6.90
C ALA A 24 -11.01 -23.23 -5.92
N ASP A 25 -11.24 -23.18 -4.61
CA ASP A 25 -10.22 -23.49 -3.62
C ASP A 25 -10.35 -24.93 -3.13
N ALA A 26 -9.54 -25.81 -3.72
CA ALA A 26 -9.54 -27.24 -3.40
C ALA A 26 -9.24 -27.53 -1.93
N ARG A 27 -8.45 -26.68 -1.23
CA ARG A 27 -8.10 -26.89 0.18
C ARG A 27 -9.27 -26.56 1.08
N VAL A 28 -9.94 -25.43 0.83
CA VAL A 28 -11.15 -25.04 1.57
C VAL A 28 -12.25 -26.07 1.34
N LEU A 29 -12.50 -26.47 0.09
CA LEU A 29 -13.49 -27.50 -0.23
C LEU A 29 -13.18 -28.84 0.44
N ALA A 30 -11.90 -29.24 0.54
CA ALA A 30 -11.51 -30.47 1.24
C ALA A 30 -11.82 -30.43 2.75
N GLY A 31 -11.54 -29.31 3.41
CA GLY A 31 -11.85 -29.14 4.82
C GLY A 31 -13.37 -29.14 5.08
N LEU A 32 -14.14 -28.45 4.24
CA LEU A 32 -15.61 -28.42 4.33
C LEU A 32 -16.24 -29.80 4.04
N ALA A 33 -15.74 -30.52 3.02
CA ALA A 33 -16.19 -31.86 2.70
C ALA A 33 -15.92 -32.85 3.84
N ALA A 34 -14.73 -32.78 4.45
CA ALA A 34 -14.37 -33.64 5.58
C ALA A 34 -15.25 -33.39 6.80
N GLU A 35 -15.62 -32.14 7.06
CA GLU A 35 -16.55 -31.80 8.15
C GLU A 35 -17.98 -32.25 7.84
N ALA A 36 -18.49 -32.00 6.63
CA ALA A 36 -19.82 -32.45 6.21
C ALA A 36 -19.96 -33.99 6.25
N ALA A 37 -18.89 -34.74 5.92
CA ALA A 37 -18.87 -36.21 5.96
C ALA A 37 -19.03 -36.78 7.37
N ARG A 38 -18.61 -36.04 8.40
CA ARG A 38 -18.67 -36.48 9.80
C ARG A 38 -20.05 -36.28 10.43
N ARG A 39 -20.95 -35.56 9.77
CA ARG A 39 -22.25 -35.19 10.32
C ARG A 39 -23.31 -36.23 9.95
N PRO A 40 -24.19 -36.60 10.89
CA PRO A 40 -25.28 -37.52 10.60
C PRO A 40 -26.38 -36.83 9.77
N GLY A 41 -27.11 -37.63 8.99
CA GLY A 41 -28.34 -37.21 8.32
C GLY A 41 -28.24 -37.02 6.80
N VAL A 42 -29.40 -37.05 6.15
CA VAL A 42 -29.52 -36.99 4.68
C VAL A 42 -29.05 -35.65 4.13
N ARG A 43 -29.34 -34.54 4.84
CA ARG A 43 -28.89 -33.19 4.45
C ARG A 43 -27.36 -33.06 4.46
N ALA A 44 -26.69 -33.61 5.47
CA ALA A 44 -25.22 -33.61 5.54
C ALA A 44 -24.60 -34.39 4.38
N LYS A 45 -25.16 -35.56 4.03
CA LYS A 45 -24.74 -36.35 2.87
C LYS A 45 -24.91 -35.59 1.55
N ALA A 46 -26.02 -34.88 1.38
CA ALA A 46 -26.29 -34.08 0.18
C ALA A 46 -25.29 -32.91 0.06
N VAL A 47 -25.02 -32.20 1.17
CA VAL A 47 -24.00 -31.13 1.22
C VAL A 47 -22.62 -31.70 0.90
N HIS A 48 -22.22 -32.80 1.53
CA HIS A 48 -20.94 -33.46 1.25
C HIS A 48 -20.79 -33.87 -0.23
N ALA A 49 -21.81 -34.50 -0.81
CA ALA A 49 -21.79 -34.90 -2.21
C ALA A 49 -21.68 -33.71 -3.16
N ARG A 50 -22.37 -32.60 -2.85
CA ARG A 50 -22.29 -31.38 -3.64
C ARG A 50 -20.93 -30.70 -3.54
N ILE A 51 -20.30 -30.67 -2.35
CA ILE A 51 -18.94 -30.17 -2.19
C ILE A 51 -17.95 -31.05 -2.97
N ARG A 52 -18.10 -32.38 -2.93
CA ARG A 52 -17.27 -33.29 -3.74
C ARG A 52 -17.39 -33.03 -5.24
N GLN A 53 -18.61 -32.82 -5.74
CA GLN A 53 -18.80 -32.45 -7.14
C GLN A 53 -18.08 -31.14 -7.51
N MET A 54 -18.04 -30.17 -6.59
CA MET A 54 -17.25 -28.94 -6.79
C MET A 54 -15.76 -29.21 -6.78
N GLN A 55 -15.26 -30.14 -5.95
CA GLN A 55 -13.84 -30.54 -5.95
C GLN A 55 -13.44 -31.19 -7.27
N ASP A 56 -14.29 -32.07 -7.81
CA ASP A 56 -14.04 -32.75 -9.08
C ASP A 56 -14.07 -31.76 -10.27
N GLY A 57 -14.88 -30.71 -10.17
CA GLY A 57 -14.95 -29.62 -11.16
C GLY A 57 -13.89 -28.52 -10.97
N ALA A 58 -13.31 -28.39 -9.78
CA ALA A 58 -12.19 -27.51 -9.47
C ALA A 58 -10.89 -28.17 -9.96
N GLY A 59 -10.71 -28.20 -11.28
CA GLY A 59 -9.49 -28.70 -11.92
C GLY A 59 -8.21 -27.98 -11.42
N PRO A 60 -7.02 -28.44 -11.84
CA PRO A 60 -5.70 -28.03 -11.30
C PRO A 60 -5.36 -26.52 -11.43
N LEU A 61 -6.24 -25.71 -12.01
CA LEU A 61 -6.09 -24.27 -12.21
C LEU A 61 -5.97 -23.48 -10.89
N ALA A 62 -6.35 -24.05 -9.74
CA ALA A 62 -6.18 -23.41 -8.43
C ALA A 62 -4.72 -23.28 -7.97
N GLY A 63 -3.80 -24.07 -8.54
CA GLY A 63 -2.36 -24.02 -8.25
C GLY A 63 -1.52 -23.31 -9.32
N ALA A 64 -2.05 -23.17 -10.54
CA ALA A 64 -1.34 -22.71 -11.73
C ALA A 64 -1.16 -21.18 -11.85
N GLY A 65 -1.42 -20.44 -10.76
CA GLY A 65 -1.15 -19.01 -10.67
C GLY A 65 -0.39 -18.62 -9.40
N VAL A 66 -0.18 -19.55 -8.46
CA VAL A 66 0.54 -19.27 -7.21
C VAL A 66 2.02 -18.99 -7.44
N PRO A 67 2.77 -19.73 -8.29
CA PRO A 67 4.16 -19.37 -8.57
C PRO A 67 4.27 -18.06 -9.34
N GLU A 68 3.42 -17.82 -10.34
CA GLU A 68 3.41 -16.58 -11.13
C GLU A 68 3.05 -15.36 -10.25
N LEU A 69 2.08 -15.49 -9.35
CA LEU A 69 1.74 -14.44 -8.38
C LEU A 69 2.87 -14.20 -7.38
N ARG A 70 3.59 -15.24 -6.95
CA ARG A 70 4.76 -15.11 -6.07
C ARG A 70 5.92 -14.43 -6.78
N GLU A 71 6.16 -14.75 -8.03
CA GLU A 71 7.15 -14.09 -8.88
C GLU A 71 6.80 -12.62 -9.11
N MET A 72 5.53 -12.31 -9.41
CA MET A 72 5.04 -10.93 -9.50
C MET A 72 5.22 -10.17 -8.18
N LEU A 73 4.90 -10.79 -7.04
CA LEU A 73 5.09 -10.19 -5.72
C LEU A 73 6.57 -9.91 -5.42
N ALA A 74 7.46 -10.85 -5.75
CA ALA A 74 8.89 -10.69 -5.57
C ALA A 74 9.44 -9.57 -6.48
N ALA A 75 9.01 -9.52 -7.74
CA ALA A 75 9.38 -8.46 -8.68
C ALA A 75 8.90 -7.08 -8.21
N ALA A 76 7.63 -6.98 -7.77
CA ALA A 76 7.08 -5.74 -7.25
C ALA A 76 7.80 -5.28 -5.97
N ALA A 77 8.13 -6.20 -5.06
CA ALA A 77 8.91 -5.90 -3.86
C ALA A 77 10.32 -5.38 -4.21
N GLY A 78 10.98 -5.99 -5.19
CA GLY A 78 12.28 -5.53 -5.70
C GLY A 78 12.21 -4.13 -6.29
N GLU A 79 11.19 -3.83 -7.09
CA GLU A 79 11.01 -2.49 -7.67
C GLU A 79 10.71 -1.44 -6.60
N ILE A 80 9.87 -1.76 -5.61
CA ILE A 80 9.62 -0.87 -4.47
C ILE A 80 10.93 -0.56 -3.72
N ALA A 81 11.77 -1.57 -3.47
CA ALA A 81 13.05 -1.36 -2.81
C ALA A 81 13.97 -0.45 -3.63
N ARG A 82 14.05 -0.67 -4.96
CA ARG A 82 14.83 0.16 -5.88
C ARG A 82 14.35 1.61 -5.90
N LEU A 83 13.04 1.83 -5.98
CA LEU A 83 12.45 3.17 -5.97
C LEU A 83 12.69 3.90 -4.65
N ARG A 84 12.59 3.20 -3.52
CA ARG A 84 12.93 3.74 -2.20
C ARG A 84 14.40 4.14 -2.10
N ALA A 85 15.31 3.31 -2.59
CA ALA A 85 16.74 3.63 -2.60
C ALA A 85 17.04 4.87 -3.47
N ARG A 86 16.40 4.98 -4.64
CA ARG A 86 16.54 6.15 -5.51
C ARG A 86 15.99 7.43 -4.86
N LEU A 87 14.84 7.34 -4.21
CA LEU A 87 14.27 8.46 -3.46
C LEU A 87 15.21 8.90 -2.33
N ALA A 88 15.76 7.95 -1.57
CA ALA A 88 16.73 8.25 -0.51
C ALA A 88 17.97 8.98 -1.07
N ALA A 89 18.52 8.52 -2.19
CA ALA A 89 19.66 9.18 -2.84
C ALA A 89 19.35 10.62 -3.25
N VAL A 90 18.19 10.87 -3.89
CA VAL A 90 17.76 12.23 -4.26
C VAL A 90 17.59 13.12 -3.03
N THR A 91 16.96 12.61 -1.97
CA THR A 91 16.80 13.39 -0.74
C THR A 91 18.14 13.68 -0.05
N ALA A 92 19.11 12.77 -0.13
CA ALA A 92 20.45 12.98 0.41
C ALA A 92 21.23 14.02 -0.42
N GLU A 93 21.09 14.00 -1.75
CA GLU A 93 21.64 15.04 -2.63
C GLU A 93 21.02 16.41 -2.35
N GLU A 94 19.70 16.50 -2.15
CA GLU A 94 19.00 17.73 -1.75
C GLU A 94 19.40 18.20 -0.34
N ALA A 95 19.68 17.26 0.57
CA ALA A 95 20.17 17.58 1.90
C ALA A 95 21.61 18.13 1.86
N GLY A 96 22.48 17.56 1.01
CA GLY A 96 23.84 18.06 0.77
C GLY A 96 23.90 19.34 -0.07
N ALA A 97 22.85 19.64 -0.84
CA ALA A 97 22.72 20.89 -1.55
C ALA A 97 22.57 22.07 -0.57
N GLY A 98 23.45 23.07 -0.70
CA GLY A 98 23.39 24.30 0.09
C GLY A 98 22.04 25.01 -0.01
N PRO A 99 21.68 25.87 0.97
CA PRO A 99 20.32 26.37 1.16
C PRO A 99 19.77 27.09 -0.09
N HIS A 100 20.61 27.79 -0.85
CA HIS A 100 20.23 28.47 -2.10
C HIS A 100 19.59 27.51 -3.12
N ARG A 101 20.17 26.31 -3.32
CA ARG A 101 19.69 25.37 -4.34
C ARG A 101 18.31 24.79 -4.00
N ARG A 102 17.97 24.67 -2.71
CA ARG A 102 16.65 24.19 -2.24
C ARG A 102 15.50 25.15 -2.58
N VAL A 103 15.81 26.41 -2.86
CA VAL A 103 14.85 27.44 -3.32
C VAL A 103 15.16 27.91 -4.73
N TYR A 104 15.88 27.10 -5.51
CA TYR A 104 16.23 27.38 -6.91
C TYR A 104 17.04 28.66 -7.13
N LEU A 105 17.89 29.00 -6.16
CA LEU A 105 18.83 30.11 -6.22
C LEU A 105 20.27 29.60 -6.28
N THR A 106 21.15 30.45 -6.83
CA THR A 106 22.60 30.27 -6.74
C THR A 106 23.16 30.98 -5.49
N PRO A 107 24.33 30.57 -4.96
CA PRO A 107 24.93 31.21 -3.77
C PRO A 107 25.23 32.71 -3.93
N ASP A 108 25.48 33.16 -5.15
CA ASP A 108 25.77 34.55 -5.53
C ASP A 108 24.51 35.38 -5.84
N ALA A 109 23.31 34.79 -5.73
CA ALA A 109 22.06 35.47 -6.07
C ALA A 109 21.90 36.81 -5.32
N PRO A 110 21.63 37.94 -6.00
CA PRO A 110 21.55 39.24 -5.35
C PRO A 110 20.33 39.34 -4.41
N ALA A 111 20.39 40.23 -3.42
CA ALA A 111 19.37 40.35 -2.38
C ALA A 111 17.95 40.61 -2.93
N TRP A 112 17.84 41.43 -3.99
CA TRP A 112 16.55 41.69 -4.64
C TRP A 112 15.94 40.42 -5.25
N LEU A 113 16.77 39.53 -5.81
CA LEU A 113 16.30 38.28 -6.42
C LEU A 113 15.83 37.29 -5.35
N ILE A 114 16.55 37.21 -4.22
CA ILE A 114 16.13 36.41 -3.06
C ILE A 114 14.73 36.86 -2.59
N ALA A 115 14.52 38.16 -2.47
CA ALA A 115 13.23 38.72 -2.05
C ALA A 115 12.10 38.39 -3.04
N GLU A 116 12.34 38.50 -4.35
CA GLU A 116 11.35 38.16 -5.37
C GLU A 116 11.01 36.67 -5.42
N VAL A 117 12.01 35.80 -5.32
CA VAL A 117 11.80 34.35 -5.28
C VAL A 117 11.03 33.95 -4.02
N ARG A 118 11.34 34.56 -2.86
CA ARG A 118 10.55 34.36 -1.62
C ARG A 118 9.10 34.79 -1.80
N ARG A 119 8.82 35.95 -2.41
CA ARG A 119 7.45 36.40 -2.73
C ARG A 119 6.73 35.44 -3.68
N ALA A 120 7.41 34.92 -4.69
CA ALA A 120 6.85 33.95 -5.62
C ALA A 120 6.51 32.62 -4.92
N PHE A 121 7.38 32.12 -4.05
CA PHE A 121 7.13 30.93 -3.23
C PHE A 121 5.91 31.10 -2.33
N ARG A 122 5.79 32.24 -1.64
CA ARG A 122 4.65 32.53 -0.78
C ARG A 122 3.34 32.52 -1.55
N ARG A 123 3.29 33.12 -2.75
CA ARG A 123 2.08 33.09 -3.61
C ARG A 123 1.72 31.68 -4.07
N ARG A 124 2.72 30.86 -4.42
CA ARG A 124 2.49 29.51 -4.97
C ARG A 124 2.07 28.49 -3.91
N TYR A 125 2.65 28.57 -2.71
CA TYR A 125 2.48 27.56 -1.66
C TYR A 125 1.74 28.09 -0.42
N HIS A 126 1.03 29.23 -0.52
CA HIS A 126 0.22 29.72 0.59
C HIS A 126 -0.85 28.69 0.96
N PRO A 127 -0.98 28.31 2.26
CA PRO A 127 -1.99 27.32 2.68
C PRO A 127 -3.43 27.79 2.38
N ASP A 128 -3.70 29.10 2.48
CA ASP A 128 -5.03 29.65 2.19
C ASP A 128 -5.42 29.58 0.71
N SER A 129 -4.46 29.38 -0.19
CA SER A 129 -4.74 29.17 -1.61
C SER A 129 -5.19 27.74 -1.92
N GLN A 130 -5.19 26.83 -0.93
CA GLN A 130 -5.59 25.44 -1.09
C GLN A 130 -7.02 25.20 -0.56
N PRO A 131 -7.97 24.78 -1.43
CA PRO A 131 -9.35 24.52 -1.02
C PRO A 131 -9.48 23.21 -0.21
N ASP A 132 -8.66 22.21 -0.52
CA ASP A 132 -8.70 20.89 0.11
C ASP A 132 -7.88 20.85 1.43
N PRO A 133 -8.45 20.35 2.54
CA PRO A 133 -7.76 20.28 3.83
C PRO A 133 -6.44 19.49 3.80
N SER A 134 -6.39 18.36 3.09
CA SER A 134 -5.18 17.53 2.97
C SER A 134 -4.09 18.21 2.16
N ARG A 135 -4.48 18.97 1.12
CA ARG A 135 -3.54 19.77 0.33
C ARG A 135 -3.06 20.99 1.10
N ARG A 136 -3.91 21.58 1.96
CA ARG A 136 -3.55 22.69 2.85
C ARG A 136 -2.44 22.29 3.83
N THR A 137 -2.57 21.14 4.50
CA THR A 137 -1.53 20.64 5.41
C THR A 137 -0.19 20.44 4.69
N ARG A 138 -0.20 19.81 3.51
CA ARG A 138 1.02 19.65 2.71
C ARG A 138 1.60 20.99 2.26
N ALA A 139 0.76 21.93 1.85
CA ALA A 139 1.21 23.27 1.46
C ALA A 139 1.83 24.03 2.64
N GLU A 140 1.25 23.90 3.84
CA GLU A 140 1.79 24.50 5.07
C GLU A 140 3.19 23.94 5.41
N GLU A 141 3.38 22.62 5.31
CA GLU A 141 4.70 22.00 5.52
C GLU A 141 5.75 22.49 4.51
N VAL A 142 5.37 22.55 3.23
CA VAL A 142 6.26 23.06 2.16
C VAL A 142 6.58 24.53 2.37
N PHE A 143 5.59 25.35 2.73
CA PHE A 143 5.74 26.77 3.01
C PHE A 143 6.70 27.01 4.17
N LYS A 144 6.50 26.33 5.31
CA LYS A 144 7.39 26.44 6.48
C LYS A 144 8.82 26.04 6.15
N ARG A 145 9.00 24.95 5.39
CA ARG A 145 10.33 24.49 4.96
C ARG A 145 11.03 25.51 4.07
N ALA A 146 10.32 26.09 3.11
CA ALA A 146 10.87 27.10 2.22
C ALA A 146 11.25 28.39 2.98
N GLU A 147 10.39 28.88 3.87
CA GLU A 147 10.68 30.05 4.69
C GLU A 147 11.89 29.84 5.60
N ALA A 148 12.05 28.65 6.19
CA ALA A 148 13.23 28.32 6.99
C ALA A 148 14.53 28.38 6.15
N VAL A 149 14.48 27.95 4.88
CA VAL A 149 15.62 28.04 3.96
C VAL A 149 15.97 29.50 3.65
N PHE A 150 14.98 30.35 3.35
CA PHE A 150 15.22 31.78 3.11
C PHE A 150 15.84 32.48 4.34
N MET A 151 15.36 32.16 5.54
CA MET A 151 15.93 32.69 6.79
C MET A 151 17.38 32.23 6.99
N ALA A 152 17.72 31.00 6.61
CA ALA A 152 19.10 30.52 6.66
C ALA A 152 20.01 31.28 5.68
N ILE A 153 19.53 31.55 4.45
CA ILE A 153 20.26 32.33 3.45
C ILE A 153 20.53 33.76 3.94
N GLU A 154 19.51 34.42 4.50
CA GLU A 154 19.64 35.79 5.03
C GLU A 154 20.69 35.86 6.15
N ARG A 155 20.71 34.89 7.07
CA ARG A 155 21.73 34.81 8.14
C ARG A 155 23.14 34.67 7.60
N THR A 156 23.35 33.89 6.54
CA THR A 156 24.68 33.71 5.94
C THR A 156 25.20 34.98 5.25
N LYS A 157 24.32 35.87 4.77
CA LYS A 157 24.72 37.12 4.09
C LYS A 157 24.93 38.31 5.02
N GLN A 158 24.55 38.19 6.30
CA GLN A 158 24.72 39.24 7.32
C GLN A 158 26.05 39.12 8.10
N LEU A 159 26.85 38.08 7.82
CA LEU A 159 28.24 37.91 8.26
C LEU A 159 29.19 38.30 7.13
#